data_AF-A0A7U9X2P8-F1
#
_entry.id   AF-A0A7U9X2P8-F1
#
_cell.length_a   1.000
_cell.length_b   1.000
_cell.length_c   1.000
_cell.angle_alpha   90.00
_cell.angle_beta   90.00
_cell.angle_gamma   90.00
#
_symmetry.space_group_name_H-M   'P 1'
#
loop_
_entity.id
_entity.type
_entity.pdbx_description
1 polymer ?
#
loop_
_entity_poly.entity_id
_entity_poly.type
_entity_poly.pdbx_seq_one_letter_code
_entity_poly.pdbx_strand_id
1 'polypeptide(L)'
;MIKSLCLIAVVLGAVPFLLGLYYTLLTGKEQKDKEADNVLLHMAAGYVIMFALFEIMALPLIFLRQPLSLLVKIYGGTIGVLSAVSFLLHVRRFPKLVSETFAAVKRFTFCIWAQFLILAGQVLVYIRYQYQNTDDAFFVASATTSIATDTIFAYSPYTGTLYETLPSRYVLSPFYAFTAVIAKLTDTHPAILAHSVFMIVFLLWAYAVYALIGRALFQYDMEKTGYFLLLLSGLHLFAAYSERTSGLFLLIRLWQGKAILAGILLPMLLYMAIRMFWEKQDCGVRQKASDWLLVSALMCACCMVSSMGIMLGAIMLGLLGLLAAWRHKSLRILVLAAVCCLPNLFCAGIYLVIR
;
A
#
# COMPACT_ATOMS: atom_id res chain seq x y z
N MET A 1 12.14 18.00 16.19
CA MET A 1 10.94 17.14 16.39
C MET A 1 9.71 17.64 15.62
N ILE A 2 9.27 18.90 15.78
CA ILE A 2 8.10 19.44 15.07
C ILE A 2 8.26 19.40 13.54
N LYS A 3 9.42 19.84 13.02
CA LYS A 3 9.74 19.75 11.58
C LYS A 3 9.54 18.34 11.02
N SER A 4 10.13 17.33 11.66
CA SER A 4 10.05 15.94 11.21
C SER A 4 8.62 15.40 11.25
N LEU A 5 7.82 15.75 12.28
CA LEU A 5 6.40 15.38 12.35
C LEU A 5 5.58 16.00 11.22
N CYS A 6 5.82 17.29 10.90
CA CYS A 6 5.17 17.94 9.76
C CYS A 6 5.55 17.26 8.43
N LEU A 7 6.82 16.92 8.24
CA LEU A 7 7.28 16.22 7.05
C LEU A 7 6.65 14.82 6.93
N ILE A 8 6.54 14.08 8.05
CA ILE A 8 5.84 12.79 8.09
C ILE A 8 4.38 12.96 7.64
N ALA A 9 3.67 13.95 8.21
CA ALA A 9 2.28 14.20 7.86
C ALA A 9 2.10 14.59 6.38
N VAL A 10 3.06 15.32 5.79
CA VAL A 10 3.03 15.64 4.36
C VAL A 10 3.32 14.41 3.51
N VAL A 11 4.43 13.71 3.77
CA VAL A 11 4.93 12.61 2.93
C VAL A 11 4.06 11.35 3.03
N LEU A 12 3.52 11.04 4.19
CA LEU A 12 2.67 9.86 4.41
C LEU A 12 1.18 10.20 4.56
N GLY A 13 0.82 11.47 4.72
CA GLY A 13 -0.58 11.91 4.76
C GLY A 13 -1.03 12.51 3.44
N ALA A 14 -0.54 13.71 3.15
CA ALA A 14 -0.99 14.51 2.02
C ALA A 14 -0.56 13.93 0.66
N VAL A 15 0.69 13.47 0.53
CA VAL A 15 1.23 12.97 -0.74
C VAL A 15 0.45 11.76 -1.26
N PRO A 16 0.20 10.68 -0.47
CA PRO A 16 -0.61 9.56 -0.93
C PRO A 16 -2.02 10.01 -1.33
N PHE A 17 -2.69 10.82 -0.50
CA PHE A 17 -4.01 11.34 -0.83
C PHE A 17 -4.05 12.07 -2.18
N LEU A 18 -3.07 12.95 -2.43
CA LEU A 18 -2.94 13.68 -3.70
C LEU A 18 -2.63 12.75 -4.88
N LEU A 19 -1.78 11.75 -4.71
CA LEU A 19 -1.51 10.76 -5.76
C LEU A 19 -2.76 9.94 -6.09
N GLY A 20 -3.57 9.59 -5.09
CA GLY A 20 -4.82 8.88 -5.26
C GLY A 20 -5.90 9.65 -6.02
N LEU A 21 -5.84 10.99 -6.04
CA LEU A 21 -6.76 11.80 -6.84
C LEU A 21 -6.57 11.57 -8.35
N TYR A 22 -5.37 11.19 -8.81
CA TYR A 22 -5.15 10.85 -10.22
C TYR A 22 -6.00 9.67 -10.67
N TYR A 23 -6.17 8.67 -9.80
CA TYR A 23 -7.03 7.54 -10.09
C TYR A 23 -8.46 8.00 -10.39
N THR A 24 -8.96 8.96 -9.62
CA THR A 24 -10.31 9.51 -9.79
C THR A 24 -10.45 10.59 -10.86
N LEU A 25 -9.35 11.20 -11.28
CA LEU A 25 -9.31 12.05 -12.46
C LEU A 25 -9.57 11.20 -13.72
N LEU A 26 -8.92 10.04 -13.80
CA LEU A 26 -8.99 9.11 -14.93
C LEU A 26 -10.32 8.35 -14.99
N THR A 27 -11.02 8.14 -13.87
CA THR A 27 -12.34 7.51 -13.87
C THR A 27 -13.46 8.43 -14.41
N GLY A 28 -13.20 9.73 -14.59
CA GLY A 28 -14.11 10.67 -15.25
C GLY A 28 -15.23 11.21 -14.37
N LYS A 29 -15.63 12.47 -14.63
CA LYS A 29 -16.70 13.29 -13.99
C LYS A 29 -18.12 12.70 -14.12
N GLU A 30 -18.30 11.39 -14.22
CA GLU A 30 -19.64 10.82 -14.40
C GLU A 30 -20.31 10.55 -13.05
N GLN A 31 -21.45 11.23 -12.88
CA GLN A 31 -22.34 11.36 -11.71
C GLN A 31 -22.78 10.05 -11.00
N LYS A 32 -22.36 8.87 -11.46
CA LYS A 32 -22.86 7.56 -11.00
C LYS A 32 -21.88 6.75 -10.13
N ASP A 33 -20.64 7.18 -9.96
CA ASP A 33 -19.69 6.45 -9.10
C ASP A 33 -19.84 6.87 -7.63
N LYS A 34 -20.56 6.07 -6.84
CA LYS A 34 -20.79 6.31 -5.40
C LYS A 34 -19.48 6.35 -4.57
N GLU A 35 -18.35 5.95 -5.14
CA GLU A 35 -17.02 5.98 -4.49
C GLU A 35 -16.04 7.00 -5.08
N ALA A 36 -16.41 7.76 -6.12
CA ALA A 36 -15.45 8.66 -6.80
C ALA A 36 -14.89 9.76 -5.91
N ASP A 37 -15.62 10.17 -4.87
CA ASP A 37 -15.22 11.20 -3.91
C ASP A 37 -14.88 10.60 -2.52
N ASN A 38 -14.68 9.28 -2.44
CA ASN A 38 -14.37 8.60 -1.19
C ASN A 38 -12.89 8.77 -0.80
N VAL A 39 -12.65 9.50 0.29
CA VAL A 39 -11.30 9.75 0.84
C VAL A 39 -10.51 8.47 1.12
N LEU A 40 -11.16 7.41 1.60
CA LEU A 40 -10.47 6.13 1.87
C LEU A 40 -9.91 5.50 0.59
N LEU A 41 -10.64 5.63 -0.52
CA LEU A 41 -10.21 5.11 -1.82
C LEU A 41 -9.04 5.93 -2.37
N HIS A 42 -9.08 7.26 -2.27
CA HIS A 42 -7.95 8.11 -2.66
C HIS A 42 -6.71 7.77 -1.85
N MET A 43 -6.83 7.65 -0.53
CA MET A 43 -5.68 7.29 0.31
C MET A 43 -5.11 5.93 -0.07
N ALA A 44 -5.97 4.92 -0.22
CA ALA A 44 -5.53 3.56 -0.55
C ALA A 44 -4.89 3.46 -1.94
N ALA A 45 -5.52 4.04 -2.97
CA ALA A 45 -4.95 4.09 -4.32
C ALA A 45 -3.65 4.90 -4.36
N GLY A 46 -3.57 5.97 -3.56
CA GLY A 46 -2.40 6.80 -3.39
C GLY A 46 -1.16 6.04 -2.91
N TYR A 47 -1.32 5.23 -1.86
CA TYR A 47 -0.25 4.37 -1.36
C TYR A 47 0.19 3.33 -2.38
N VAL A 48 -0.75 2.75 -3.13
CA VAL A 48 -0.44 1.83 -4.23
C VAL A 48 0.43 2.52 -5.29
N ILE A 49 0.03 3.71 -5.74
CA ILE A 49 0.79 4.49 -6.72
C ILE A 49 2.17 4.86 -6.17
N MET A 50 2.24 5.27 -4.90
CA MET A 50 3.48 5.63 -4.23
C MET A 50 4.48 4.45 -4.22
N PHE A 51 4.02 3.25 -3.84
CA PHE A 51 4.86 2.04 -3.83
C PHE A 51 5.22 1.57 -5.24
N ALA A 52 4.29 1.67 -6.19
CA ALA A 52 4.56 1.32 -7.59
C ALA A 52 5.64 2.21 -8.21
N LEU A 53 5.56 3.53 -8.01
CA LEU A 53 6.57 4.48 -8.47
C LEU A 53 7.92 4.21 -7.81
N PHE A 54 7.93 3.87 -6.53
CA PHE A 54 9.16 3.53 -5.83
C PHE A 54 9.85 2.32 -6.46
N GLU A 55 9.11 1.25 -6.76
CA GLU A 55 9.67 0.05 -7.39
C GLU A 55 10.31 0.35 -8.75
N ILE A 56 9.58 1.05 -9.60
CA ILE A 56 10.02 1.40 -10.97
C ILE A 56 11.31 2.22 -10.94
N MET A 57 11.48 3.08 -9.94
CA MET A 57 12.68 3.92 -9.79
C MET A 57 13.81 3.18 -9.05
N ALA A 58 13.49 2.42 -8.01
CA ALA A 58 14.49 1.79 -7.16
C ALA A 58 15.23 0.68 -7.90
N LEU A 59 14.53 -0.18 -8.66
CA LEU A 59 15.15 -1.33 -9.32
C LEU A 59 16.31 -0.93 -10.25
N PRO A 60 16.15 -0.01 -11.23
CA PRO A 60 17.26 0.40 -12.09
C PRO A 60 18.43 0.98 -11.31
N LEU A 61 18.17 1.82 -10.30
CA LEU A 61 19.22 2.44 -9.49
C LEU A 61 19.99 1.41 -8.64
N ILE A 62 19.32 0.37 -8.14
CA ILE A 62 19.96 -0.74 -7.43
C ILE A 62 20.91 -1.50 -8.37
N PHE A 63 20.44 -1.86 -9.56
CA PHE A 63 21.26 -2.58 -10.54
C PHE A 63 22.44 -1.76 -11.06
N LEU A 64 22.25 -0.45 -11.20
CA LEU A 64 23.31 0.50 -11.59
C LEU A 64 24.21 0.93 -10.42
N ARG A 65 24.04 0.34 -9.23
CA ARG A 65 24.77 0.64 -7.98
C ARG A 65 24.86 2.15 -7.69
N GLN A 66 23.77 2.86 -7.93
CA GLN A 66 23.69 4.30 -7.72
C GLN A 66 23.54 4.65 -6.24
N PRO A 67 23.94 5.87 -5.83
CA PRO A 67 23.87 6.28 -4.42
C PRO A 67 22.42 6.47 -3.95
N LEU A 68 22.19 6.27 -2.66
CA LEU A 68 20.88 6.45 -2.03
C LEU A 68 20.39 7.90 -2.19
N SER A 69 21.29 8.88 -2.09
CA SER A 69 20.99 10.30 -2.28
C SER A 69 20.41 10.62 -3.65
N LEU A 70 20.83 9.91 -4.71
CA LEU A 70 20.23 10.05 -6.04
C LEU A 70 18.79 9.51 -6.05
N LEU A 71 18.55 8.34 -5.46
CA LEU A 71 17.20 7.79 -5.35
C LEU A 71 16.28 8.72 -4.56
N VAL A 72 16.74 9.28 -3.45
CA VAL A 72 15.98 10.27 -2.65
C VAL A 72 15.59 11.48 -3.49
N LYS A 73 16.52 12.03 -4.28
CA LYS A 73 16.25 13.20 -5.14
C LYS A 73 15.24 12.88 -6.25
N ILE A 74 15.44 11.78 -6.97
CA ILE A 74 14.56 11.38 -8.08
C ILE A 74 13.17 11.05 -7.55
N TYR A 75 13.09 10.19 -6.55
CA TYR A 75 11.82 9.75 -5.99
C TYR A 75 11.08 10.90 -5.29
N GLY A 76 11.76 11.63 -4.40
CA GLY A 76 11.22 12.79 -3.70
C GLY A 76 10.77 13.92 -4.64
N GLY A 77 11.57 14.20 -5.67
CA GLY A 77 11.22 15.15 -6.72
C GLY A 77 9.99 14.72 -7.51
N THR A 78 9.92 13.44 -7.89
CA THR A 78 8.78 12.92 -8.68
C THR A 78 7.48 12.94 -7.89
N ILE A 79 7.47 12.43 -6.64
CA ILE A 79 6.25 12.48 -5.81
C ILE A 79 5.86 13.93 -5.50
N GLY A 80 6.84 14.83 -5.29
CA GLY A 80 6.59 16.25 -5.06
C GLY A 80 5.92 16.93 -6.26
N VAL A 81 6.46 16.72 -7.47
CA VAL A 81 5.89 17.27 -8.71
C VAL A 81 4.51 16.69 -8.97
N LEU A 82 4.33 15.37 -8.88
CA LEU A 82 3.04 14.73 -9.10
C LEU A 82 2.00 15.18 -8.08
N SER A 83 2.35 15.33 -6.80
CA SER A 83 1.45 15.86 -5.79
C SER A 83 1.08 17.32 -6.06
N ALA A 84 2.03 18.17 -6.45
CA ALA A 84 1.77 19.56 -6.80
C ALA A 84 0.82 19.69 -8.01
N VAL A 85 1.08 18.93 -9.09
CA VAL A 85 0.20 18.89 -10.26
C VAL A 85 -1.20 18.38 -9.89
N SER A 86 -1.29 17.34 -9.05
CA SER A 86 -2.57 16.80 -8.60
C SER A 86 -3.38 17.84 -7.81
N PHE A 87 -2.71 18.54 -6.89
CA PHE A 87 -3.31 19.61 -6.11
C PHE A 87 -3.86 20.73 -7.00
N LEU A 88 -3.07 21.19 -7.99
CA LEU A 88 -3.49 22.24 -8.93
C LEU A 88 -4.71 21.81 -9.77
N LEU A 89 -4.73 20.57 -10.24
CA LEU A 89 -5.85 20.03 -11.03
C LEU A 89 -7.14 19.87 -10.20
N HIS A 90 -7.02 19.60 -8.90
CA HIS A 90 -8.15 19.25 -8.03
C HIS A 90 -8.53 20.34 -7.01
N VAL A 91 -7.88 21.51 -7.03
CA VAL A 91 -8.09 22.60 -6.05
C VAL A 91 -9.58 22.95 -5.87
N ARG A 92 -10.35 22.93 -6.96
CA ARG A 92 -11.79 23.23 -6.95
C ARG A 92 -12.67 22.11 -6.40
N ARG A 93 -12.17 20.87 -6.32
CA ARG A 93 -12.91 19.71 -5.80
C ARG A 93 -12.77 19.53 -4.29
N PHE A 94 -11.72 20.06 -3.67
CA PHE A 94 -11.50 19.95 -2.22
C PHE A 94 -12.71 20.36 -1.36
N PRO A 95 -13.42 21.47 -1.62
CA PRO A 95 -14.58 21.84 -0.82
C PRO A 95 -15.67 20.76 -0.83
N LYS A 96 -15.87 20.11 -1.99
CA LYS A 96 -16.81 19.01 -2.15
C LYS A 96 -16.36 17.78 -1.35
N LEU A 97 -15.10 17.37 -1.48
CA LEU A 97 -14.55 16.23 -0.73
C LEU A 97 -14.65 16.44 0.79
N VAL A 98 -14.36 17.64 1.28
CA VAL A 98 -14.48 17.98 2.70
C VAL A 98 -15.95 17.91 3.16
N SER A 99 -16.86 18.46 2.37
CA SER A 99 -18.30 18.43 2.66
C SER A 99 -18.84 16.99 2.71
N GLU A 100 -18.48 16.16 1.73
CA GLU A 100 -18.89 14.76 1.68
C GLU A 100 -18.28 13.93 2.82
N THR A 101 -17.03 14.20 3.19
CA THR A 101 -16.39 13.55 4.34
C THR A 101 -17.12 13.90 5.63
N PHE A 102 -17.47 15.17 5.83
CA PHE A 102 -18.20 15.60 7.01
C PHE A 102 -19.62 15.00 7.06
N ALA A 103 -20.30 14.93 5.90
CA ALA A 103 -21.58 14.25 5.78
C ALA A 103 -21.47 12.74 6.06
N ALA A 104 -20.38 12.09 5.63
CA ALA A 104 -20.13 10.68 5.91
C ALA A 104 -19.89 10.43 7.40
N VAL A 105 -19.11 11.27 8.08
CA VAL A 105 -18.86 11.18 9.53
C VAL A 105 -20.15 11.30 10.33
N LYS A 106 -21.07 12.19 9.92
CA LYS A 106 -22.39 12.31 10.55
C LYS A 106 -23.26 11.06 10.42
N ARG A 107 -22.98 10.20 9.43
CA ARG A 107 -23.69 8.94 9.18
C ARG A 107 -23.00 7.74 9.84
N PHE A 108 -21.98 7.96 10.65
CA PHE A 108 -21.30 6.86 11.34
C PHE A 108 -22.23 6.20 12.35
N THR A 109 -22.39 4.89 12.17
CA THR A 109 -23.13 4.05 13.11
C THR A 109 -22.30 3.80 14.37
N PHE A 110 -22.96 3.33 15.43
CA PHE A 110 -22.29 2.97 16.68
C PHE A 110 -21.14 1.96 16.45
N CYS A 111 -21.31 1.00 15.54
CA CYS A 111 -20.29 0.01 15.21
C CYS A 111 -19.03 0.63 14.59
N ILE A 112 -19.19 1.69 13.78
CA ILE A 112 -18.05 2.40 13.20
C ILE A 112 -17.30 3.17 14.30
N TRP A 113 -18.00 3.80 15.24
CA TRP A 113 -17.36 4.42 16.40
C TRP A 113 -16.66 3.41 17.31
N ALA A 114 -17.27 2.25 17.54
CA ALA A 114 -16.64 1.15 18.26
C ALA A 114 -15.36 0.66 17.54
N GLN A 115 -15.38 0.60 16.20
CA GLN A 115 -14.19 0.28 15.41
C GLN A 115 -13.07 1.33 15.60
N PHE A 116 -13.40 2.62 15.61
CA PHE A 116 -12.42 3.68 15.90
C PHE A 116 -11.84 3.56 17.31
N LEU A 117 -12.64 3.13 18.29
CA LEU A 117 -12.18 2.88 19.66
C LEU A 117 -11.17 1.72 19.70
N ILE A 118 -11.45 0.61 19.00
CA ILE A 118 -10.53 -0.54 18.89
C ILE A 118 -9.22 -0.10 18.23
N LEU A 119 -9.32 0.65 17.13
CA LEU A 119 -8.18 1.18 16.41
C LEU A 119 -7.32 2.11 17.28
N ALA A 120 -7.97 2.99 18.05
CA ALA A 120 -7.30 3.86 19.01
C ALA A 120 -6.58 3.05 20.11
N GLY A 121 -7.20 1.96 20.58
CA GLY A 121 -6.56 1.01 21.49
C GLY A 121 -5.31 0.34 20.89
N GLN A 122 -5.38 -0.10 19.64
CA GLN A 122 -4.24 -0.68 18.92
C GLN A 122 -3.09 0.33 18.76
N VAL A 123 -3.41 1.58 18.41
CA VAL A 123 -2.42 2.67 18.31
C VAL A 123 -1.81 3.01 19.68
N LEU A 124 -2.61 3.04 20.75
CA LEU A 124 -2.12 3.25 22.11
C LEU A 124 -1.08 2.18 22.50
N VAL A 125 -1.32 0.92 22.13
CA VAL A 125 -0.37 -0.17 22.36
C VAL A 125 0.95 0.11 21.65
N TYR A 126 0.95 0.57 20.40
CA TYR A 126 2.20 0.91 19.68
C TYR A 126 2.97 2.08 20.28
N ILE A 127 2.27 3.04 20.89
CA ILE A 127 2.91 4.18 21.54
C ILE A 127 3.55 3.75 22.87
N ARG A 128 2.96 2.77 23.57
CA ARG A 128 3.40 2.35 24.91
C ARG A 128 4.36 1.17 24.90
N TYR A 129 4.22 0.27 23.94
CA TYR A 129 4.95 -0.98 23.87
C TYR A 129 5.66 -1.11 22.53
N GLN A 130 6.89 -1.60 22.57
CA GLN A 130 7.66 -1.93 21.38
C GLN A 130 7.81 -3.45 21.30
N TYR A 131 7.34 -4.03 20.20
CA TYR A 131 7.62 -5.42 19.88
C TYR A 131 8.99 -5.51 19.19
N GLN A 132 9.87 -6.37 19.70
CA GLN A 132 11.19 -6.62 19.14
C GLN A 132 11.15 -7.86 18.25
N ASN A 133 11.78 -7.78 17.07
CA ASN A 133 11.86 -8.92 16.16
C ASN A 133 13.27 -9.10 15.60
N THR A 134 13.67 -10.35 15.35
CA THR A 134 14.96 -10.66 14.74
C THR A 134 15.11 -10.11 13.32
N ASP A 135 14.01 -9.91 12.60
CA ASP A 135 14.02 -9.30 11.27
C ASP A 135 14.42 -7.81 11.30
N ASP A 136 14.46 -7.15 12.47
CA ASP A 136 14.94 -5.76 12.62
C ASP A 136 16.41 -5.64 12.25
N ALA A 137 17.19 -6.69 12.56
CA ALA A 137 18.59 -6.83 12.17
C ALA A 137 18.77 -6.88 10.64
N PHE A 138 17.69 -7.11 9.87
CA PHE A 138 17.71 -6.96 8.43
C PHE A 138 17.08 -5.63 7.99
N PHE A 139 15.80 -5.39 8.25
CA PHE A 139 15.07 -4.28 7.62
C PHE A 139 15.50 -2.92 8.16
N VAL A 140 15.57 -2.77 9.48
CA VAL A 140 15.95 -1.50 10.11
C VAL A 140 17.44 -1.26 9.91
N ALA A 141 18.26 -2.29 10.13
CA ALA A 141 19.71 -2.20 9.94
C ALA A 141 20.13 -1.94 8.48
N SER A 142 19.44 -2.52 7.49
CA SER A 142 19.72 -2.23 6.08
C SER A 142 19.37 -0.78 5.74
N ALA A 143 18.26 -0.27 6.28
CA ALA A 143 17.88 1.13 6.07
C ALA A 143 18.88 2.10 6.71
N THR A 144 19.34 1.83 7.93
CA THR A 144 20.34 2.67 8.60
C THR A 144 21.71 2.59 7.90
N THR A 145 22.13 1.39 7.49
CA THR A 145 23.38 1.19 6.73
C THR A 145 23.36 1.92 5.39
N SER A 146 22.23 1.85 4.66
CA SER A 146 22.05 2.57 3.40
C SER A 146 22.17 4.08 3.58
N ILE A 147 21.62 4.62 4.68
CA ILE A 147 21.73 6.04 5.03
C ILE A 147 23.16 6.44 5.40
N ALA A 148 23.86 5.59 6.18
CA ALA A 148 25.20 5.88 6.67
C ALA A 148 26.26 5.82 5.56
N THR A 149 26.09 4.91 4.60
CA THR A 149 27.04 4.68 3.50
C THR A 149 26.66 5.38 2.19
N ASP A 150 25.48 6.00 2.13
CA ASP A 150 24.87 6.54 0.90
C ASP A 150 24.78 5.54 -0.25
N THR A 151 24.58 4.26 0.07
CA THR A 151 24.47 3.17 -0.92
C THR A 151 23.13 2.46 -0.83
N ILE A 152 22.73 1.77 -1.91
CA ILE A 152 21.55 0.91 -1.92
C ILE A 152 22.01 -0.53 -2.07
N PHE A 153 21.87 -1.32 -1.01
CA PHE A 153 22.18 -2.75 -1.02
C PHE A 153 23.66 -3.10 -1.32
N ALA A 154 24.60 -2.23 -0.96
CA ALA A 154 26.03 -2.51 -1.14
C ALA A 154 26.65 -3.28 0.04
N TYR A 155 26.12 -3.11 1.26
CA TYR A 155 26.69 -3.69 2.48
C TYR A 155 25.70 -4.64 3.16
N SER A 156 26.23 -5.72 3.71
CA SER A 156 25.48 -6.64 4.57
C SER A 156 25.15 -5.96 5.90
N PRO A 157 23.86 -5.91 6.30
CA PRO A 157 23.47 -5.32 7.59
C PRO A 157 23.94 -6.15 8.79
N TYR A 158 24.28 -7.42 8.59
CA TYR A 158 24.69 -8.33 9.66
C TYR A 158 26.20 -8.29 9.96
N THR A 159 27.00 -8.13 8.92
CA THR A 159 28.47 -8.25 9.00
C THR A 159 29.20 -6.95 8.67
N GLY A 160 28.53 -5.98 8.04
CA GLY A 160 29.14 -4.75 7.54
C GLY A 160 30.05 -4.96 6.31
N THR A 161 30.12 -6.17 5.77
CA THR A 161 30.93 -6.50 4.60
C THR A 161 30.22 -6.11 3.31
N LEU A 162 30.99 -5.78 2.27
CA LEU A 162 30.46 -5.46 0.96
C LEU A 162 29.86 -6.73 0.31
N TYR A 163 28.71 -6.61 -0.34
CA TYR A 163 28.11 -7.70 -1.09
C TYR A 163 28.89 -7.94 -2.39
N GLU A 164 29.48 -9.13 -2.54
CA GLU A 164 30.10 -9.55 -3.80
C GLU A 164 29.05 -9.70 -4.91
N THR A 165 27.93 -10.35 -4.56
CA THR A 165 26.75 -10.51 -5.40
C THR A 165 25.51 -9.97 -4.68
N LEU A 166 24.60 -9.37 -5.44
CA LEU A 166 23.38 -8.79 -4.91
C LEU A 166 22.45 -9.90 -4.39
N PRO A 167 21.96 -9.85 -3.14
CA PRO A 167 21.06 -10.86 -2.59
C PRO A 167 19.72 -10.96 -3.35
N SER A 168 19.58 -11.98 -4.18
CA SER A 168 18.42 -12.20 -5.07
C SER A 168 17.07 -12.12 -4.36
N ARG A 169 16.99 -12.56 -3.10
CA ARG A 169 15.75 -12.57 -2.30
C ARG A 169 15.17 -11.19 -1.99
N TYR A 170 16.01 -10.17 -1.89
CA TYR A 170 15.65 -8.85 -1.35
C TYR A 170 15.87 -7.68 -2.32
N VAL A 171 16.72 -7.87 -3.35
CA VAL A 171 16.97 -6.87 -4.40
C VAL A 171 15.67 -6.44 -5.09
N LEU A 172 14.80 -7.42 -5.35
CA LEU A 172 13.53 -7.23 -6.05
C LEU A 172 12.39 -6.76 -5.14
N SER A 173 12.69 -6.51 -3.87
CA SER A 173 11.70 -6.03 -2.91
C SER A 173 12.35 -4.99 -1.99
N PRO A 174 12.68 -3.80 -2.53
CA PRO A 174 13.45 -2.77 -1.86
C PRO A 174 12.66 -2.01 -0.77
N PHE A 175 11.87 -2.72 0.03
CA PHE A 175 11.09 -2.14 1.13
C PHE A 175 11.96 -1.45 2.20
N TYR A 176 13.13 -2.01 2.51
CA TYR A 176 14.07 -1.35 3.42
C TYR A 176 14.64 -0.04 2.80
N ALA A 177 14.84 0.00 1.48
CA ALA A 177 15.32 1.20 0.79
C ALA A 177 14.23 2.27 0.79
N PHE A 178 12.95 1.87 0.66
CA PHE A 178 11.82 2.77 0.87
C PHE A 178 11.85 3.38 2.28
N THR A 179 12.04 2.57 3.32
CA THR A 179 12.24 3.06 4.70
C THR A 179 13.37 4.07 4.80
N ALA A 180 14.51 3.81 4.15
CA ALA A 180 15.66 4.71 4.14
C ALA A 180 15.38 6.04 3.42
N VAL A 181 14.68 5.98 2.28
CA VAL A 181 14.31 7.17 1.50
C VAL A 181 13.30 8.02 2.26
N ILE A 182 12.26 7.42 2.84
CA ILE A 182 11.29 8.16 3.67
C ILE A 182 12.01 8.77 4.87
N ALA A 183 12.87 8.02 5.57
CA ALA A 183 13.66 8.52 6.69
C ALA A 183 14.49 9.76 6.33
N LYS A 184 15.12 9.79 5.14
CA LYS A 184 15.83 10.97 4.62
C LYS A 184 14.88 12.13 4.29
N LEU A 185 13.74 11.86 3.66
CA LEU A 185 12.75 12.88 3.31
C LEU A 185 12.09 13.52 4.53
N THR A 186 11.89 12.75 5.61
CA THR A 186 11.24 13.20 6.84
C THR A 186 12.20 13.65 7.93
N ASP A 187 13.52 13.53 7.70
CA ASP A 187 14.55 13.90 8.67
C ASP A 187 14.33 13.15 10.01
N THR A 188 14.16 11.82 9.90
CA THR A 188 13.91 10.91 11.03
C THR A 188 14.74 9.65 10.97
N HIS A 189 15.10 9.10 12.12
CA HIS A 189 15.82 7.83 12.19
C HIS A 189 14.94 6.65 11.70
N PRO A 190 15.46 5.72 10.87
CA PRO A 190 14.69 4.57 10.36
C PRO A 190 13.98 3.74 11.41
N ALA A 191 14.61 3.55 12.59
CA ALA A 191 13.99 2.79 13.68
C ALA A 191 12.71 3.44 14.22
N ILE A 192 12.69 4.78 14.34
CA ILE A 192 11.49 5.53 14.78
C ILE A 192 10.41 5.40 13.72
N LEU A 193 10.80 5.54 12.45
CA LEU A 193 9.87 5.41 11.32
C LEU A 193 9.24 4.00 11.28
N ALA A 194 10.05 2.95 11.42
CA ALA A 194 9.59 1.56 11.37
C ALA A 194 8.65 1.21 12.53
N HIS A 195 9.05 1.47 13.78
CA HIS A 195 8.32 0.98 14.95
C HIS A 195 7.23 1.92 15.46
N SER A 196 7.21 3.19 15.05
CA SER A 196 6.18 4.14 15.48
C SER A 196 5.30 4.61 14.32
N VAL A 197 5.91 5.15 13.26
CA VAL A 197 5.15 5.80 12.17
C VAL A 197 4.49 4.77 11.26
N PHE A 198 5.25 3.83 10.71
CA PHE A 198 4.76 2.81 9.79
C PHE A 198 3.74 1.88 10.43
N MET A 199 3.93 1.52 11.70
CA MET A 199 2.94 0.75 12.46
C MET A 199 1.57 1.42 12.45
N ILE A 200 1.51 2.71 12.77
CA ILE A 200 0.24 3.44 12.81
C ILE A 200 -0.30 3.64 11.39
N VAL A 201 0.53 4.19 10.50
CA VAL A 201 0.13 4.57 9.14
C VAL A 201 -0.39 3.38 8.34
N PHE A 202 0.32 2.26 8.35
CA PHE A 202 -0.09 1.08 7.59
C PHE A 202 -1.26 0.35 8.24
N LEU A 203 -1.44 0.44 9.56
CA LEU A 203 -2.65 -0.07 10.21
C LEU A 203 -3.89 0.71 9.73
N LEU A 204 -3.80 2.05 9.71
CA LEU A 204 -4.87 2.91 9.17
C LEU A 204 -5.17 2.57 7.71
N TRP A 205 -4.13 2.33 6.90
CA TRP A 205 -4.29 1.94 5.50
C TRP A 205 -4.96 0.56 5.37
N ALA A 206 -4.58 -0.43 6.19
CA ALA A 206 -5.21 -1.74 6.20
C ALA A 206 -6.71 -1.65 6.49
N TYR A 207 -7.11 -0.93 7.55
CA TYR A 207 -8.52 -0.74 7.88
C TYR A 207 -9.27 0.10 6.86
N ALA A 208 -8.61 1.05 6.20
CA ALA A 208 -9.21 1.76 5.06
C ALA A 208 -9.54 0.77 3.92
N VAL A 209 -8.63 -0.14 3.58
CA VAL A 209 -8.87 -1.18 2.58
C VAL A 209 -9.98 -2.14 3.03
N TYR A 210 -9.98 -2.58 4.28
CA TYR A 210 -11.06 -3.43 4.80
C TYR A 210 -12.43 -2.72 4.79
N ALA A 211 -12.46 -1.42 5.11
CA ALA A 211 -13.69 -0.64 5.02
C ALA A 211 -14.20 -0.54 3.58
N LEU A 212 -13.29 -0.38 2.60
CA LEU A 212 -13.62 -0.40 1.17
C LEU A 212 -14.18 -1.77 0.74
N ILE A 213 -13.59 -2.88 1.19
CA ILE A 213 -14.12 -4.23 0.95
C ILE A 213 -15.52 -4.39 1.54
N GLY A 214 -15.72 -4.01 2.81
CA GLY A 214 -17.02 -4.10 3.47
C GLY A 214 -18.08 -3.29 2.73
N ARG A 215 -17.77 -2.04 2.35
CA ARG A 215 -18.67 -1.20 1.54
C ARG A 215 -18.98 -1.84 0.19
N ALA A 216 -18.01 -2.47 -0.45
CA ALA A 216 -18.21 -3.13 -1.73
C ALA A 216 -19.10 -4.38 -1.61
N LEU A 217 -18.91 -5.20 -0.57
CA LEU A 217 -19.68 -6.42 -0.31
C LEU A 217 -21.13 -6.14 0.11
N PHE A 218 -21.35 -5.15 0.98
CA PHE A 218 -22.67 -4.84 1.54
C PHE A 218 -23.39 -3.69 0.83
N GLN A 219 -23.13 -3.49 -0.46
CA GLN A 219 -23.81 -2.49 -1.29
C GLN A 219 -23.83 -1.07 -0.66
N TYR A 220 -22.75 -0.68 0.00
CA TYR A 220 -22.59 0.63 0.68
C TYR A 220 -23.47 0.84 1.92
N ASP A 221 -24.02 -0.22 2.50
CA ASP A 221 -24.68 -0.19 3.80
C ASP A 221 -23.63 0.01 4.92
N MET A 222 -23.68 1.17 5.57
CA MET A 222 -22.72 1.58 6.59
C MET A 222 -22.85 0.76 7.89
N GLU A 223 -24.04 0.25 8.20
CA GLU A 223 -24.26 -0.55 9.40
C GLU A 223 -23.62 -1.94 9.25
N LYS A 224 -23.90 -2.63 8.14
CA LYS A 224 -23.28 -3.92 7.81
C LYS A 224 -21.77 -3.82 7.62
N THR A 225 -21.31 -2.72 7.01
CA THR A 225 -19.87 -2.43 6.93
C THR A 225 -19.26 -2.30 8.32
N GLY A 226 -19.94 -1.63 9.25
CA GLY A 226 -19.52 -1.51 10.65
C GLY A 226 -19.42 -2.87 11.35
N TYR A 227 -20.42 -3.74 11.21
CA TYR A 227 -20.37 -5.11 11.76
C TYR A 227 -19.22 -5.93 11.20
N PHE A 228 -19.01 -5.85 9.88
CA PHE A 228 -17.89 -6.52 9.21
C PHE A 228 -16.54 -6.08 9.78
N LEU A 229 -16.33 -4.77 9.94
CA LEU A 229 -15.09 -4.23 10.49
C LEU A 229 -14.86 -4.65 11.95
N LEU A 230 -15.91 -4.63 12.77
CA LEU A 230 -15.83 -5.02 14.17
C LEU A 230 -15.50 -6.50 14.31
N LEU A 231 -16.15 -7.37 13.54
CA LEU A 231 -15.87 -8.80 13.54
C LEU A 231 -14.44 -9.08 13.03
N LEU A 232 -14.02 -8.42 11.96
CA LEU A 232 -12.68 -8.56 11.41
C LEU A 232 -11.60 -8.11 12.40
N SER A 233 -11.79 -6.97 13.06
CA SER A 233 -10.84 -6.48 14.07
C SER A 233 -10.77 -7.41 15.29
N GLY A 234 -11.90 -7.96 15.71
CA GLY A 234 -11.95 -9.01 16.74
C GLY A 234 -11.12 -10.23 16.33
N LEU A 235 -11.32 -10.75 15.11
CA LEU A 235 -10.54 -11.88 14.60
C LEU A 235 -9.04 -11.59 14.56
N HIS A 236 -8.63 -10.37 14.18
CA HIS A 236 -7.22 -9.98 14.20
C HIS A 236 -6.65 -9.95 15.62
N LEU A 237 -7.39 -9.41 16.59
CA LEU A 237 -6.96 -9.39 17.99
C LEU A 237 -6.78 -10.80 18.57
N PHE A 238 -7.65 -11.74 18.20
CA PHE A 238 -7.55 -13.14 18.61
C PHE A 238 -6.63 -13.99 17.72
N ALA A 239 -5.95 -13.39 16.72
CA ALA A 239 -5.05 -14.12 15.82
C ALA A 239 -3.69 -14.49 16.46
N ALA A 240 -3.45 -14.12 17.72
CA ALA A 240 -2.20 -14.37 18.43
C ALA A 240 -1.97 -15.83 18.87
N TYR A 241 -2.79 -16.78 18.40
CA TYR A 241 -2.61 -18.21 18.68
C TYR A 241 -1.37 -18.82 17.98
N SER A 242 -0.82 -18.14 16.98
CA SER A 242 0.47 -18.50 16.37
C SER A 242 1.22 -17.24 15.96
N GLU A 243 2.54 -17.26 16.12
CA GLU A 243 3.40 -16.14 15.71
C GLU A 243 3.38 -15.87 14.21
N ARG A 244 2.86 -16.78 13.39
CA ARG A 244 2.90 -16.72 11.91
C ARG A 244 1.55 -16.40 11.26
N THR A 245 0.54 -16.01 12.04
CA THR A 245 -0.77 -15.68 11.48
C THR A 245 -0.75 -14.32 10.77
N SER A 246 -1.59 -14.18 9.74
CA SER A 246 -1.74 -12.91 9.00
C SER A 246 -2.28 -11.79 9.90
N GLY A 247 -3.23 -12.10 10.79
CA GLY A 247 -3.81 -11.14 11.73
C GLY A 247 -2.77 -10.62 12.72
N LEU A 248 -1.91 -11.49 13.28
CA LEU A 248 -0.84 -11.05 14.16
C LEU A 248 0.21 -10.23 13.39
N PHE A 249 0.58 -10.65 12.17
CA PHE A 249 1.50 -9.89 11.32
C PHE A 249 1.00 -8.47 11.04
N LEU A 250 -0.29 -8.31 10.76
CA LEU A 250 -0.92 -7.02 10.60
C LEU A 250 -0.83 -6.17 11.87
N LEU A 251 -0.91 -6.78 13.06
CA LEU A 251 -0.90 -6.03 14.31
C LEU A 251 0.50 -5.69 14.82
N ILE A 252 1.51 -6.52 14.59
CA ILE A 252 2.81 -6.34 15.26
C ILE A 252 4.02 -6.31 14.33
N ARG A 253 3.85 -6.40 13.00
CA ARG A 253 4.98 -6.48 12.04
C ARG A 253 4.80 -5.62 10.80
N LEU A 254 4.03 -4.53 10.86
CA LEU A 254 3.75 -3.68 9.67
C LEU A 254 4.97 -2.97 9.08
N TRP A 255 6.11 -2.89 9.78
CA TRP A 255 7.37 -2.44 9.16
C TRP A 255 8.04 -3.53 8.29
N GLN A 256 7.45 -4.72 8.22
CA GLN A 256 7.89 -5.78 7.33
C GLN A 256 7.02 -5.81 6.09
N GLY A 257 7.64 -5.94 4.93
CA GLY A 257 6.88 -6.00 3.69
C GLY A 257 5.92 -7.20 3.60
N LYS A 258 6.26 -8.35 4.18
CA LYS A 258 5.36 -9.53 4.21
C LYS A 258 4.01 -9.23 4.88
N ALA A 259 4.01 -8.44 5.95
CA ALA A 259 2.80 -8.06 6.66
C ALA A 259 1.94 -7.11 5.80
N ILE A 260 2.57 -6.14 5.13
CA ILE A 260 1.89 -5.23 4.21
C ILE A 260 1.28 -5.97 3.02
N LEU A 261 2.00 -6.94 2.44
CA LEU A 261 1.49 -7.76 1.35
C LEU A 261 0.21 -8.50 1.78
N ALA A 262 0.28 -9.26 2.87
CA ALA A 262 -0.82 -10.11 3.32
C ALA A 262 -1.99 -9.31 3.92
N GLY A 263 -1.70 -8.26 4.68
CA GLY A 263 -2.68 -7.47 5.41
C GLY A 263 -3.28 -6.31 4.61
N ILE A 264 -2.64 -5.86 3.52
CA ILE A 264 -3.07 -4.66 2.80
C ILE A 264 -3.19 -4.89 1.30
N LEU A 265 -2.10 -5.28 0.63
CA LEU A 265 -2.09 -5.32 -0.83
C LEU A 265 -2.95 -6.44 -1.42
N LEU A 266 -2.94 -7.64 -0.84
CA LEU A 266 -3.81 -8.74 -1.28
C LEU A 266 -5.30 -8.42 -0.99
N PRO A 267 -5.69 -7.90 0.19
CA PRO A 267 -7.04 -7.37 0.39
C PRO A 267 -7.41 -6.26 -0.59
N MET A 268 -6.49 -5.36 -0.93
CA MET A 268 -6.73 -4.30 -1.92
C MET A 268 -6.99 -4.87 -3.32
N LEU A 269 -6.30 -5.96 -3.67
CA LEU A 269 -6.52 -6.69 -4.93
C LEU A 269 -7.91 -7.33 -4.94
N LEU A 270 -8.33 -7.93 -3.82
CA LEU A 270 -9.69 -8.43 -3.65
C LEU A 270 -10.73 -7.32 -3.81
N TYR A 271 -10.51 -6.17 -3.17
CA TYR A 271 -11.39 -5.00 -3.31
C TYR A 271 -11.52 -4.58 -4.78
N MET A 272 -10.40 -4.44 -5.49
CA MET A 272 -10.41 -4.06 -6.91
C MET A 272 -11.14 -5.10 -7.76
N ALA A 273 -10.93 -6.40 -7.50
CA ALA A 273 -11.64 -7.46 -8.21
C ALA A 273 -13.16 -7.43 -7.95
N ILE A 274 -13.59 -7.23 -6.70
CA ILE A 274 -15.01 -7.06 -6.38
C ILE A 274 -15.56 -5.83 -7.12
N ARG A 275 -14.84 -4.70 -7.10
CA ARG A 275 -15.30 -3.47 -7.74
C ARG A 275 -15.38 -3.57 -9.27
N MET A 276 -14.46 -4.27 -9.91
CA MET A 276 -14.38 -4.37 -11.37
C MET A 276 -15.26 -5.48 -11.95
N PHE A 277 -15.39 -6.61 -11.25
CA PHE A 277 -16.02 -7.81 -11.78
C PHE A 277 -17.37 -8.13 -11.15
N TRP A 278 -17.68 -7.59 -9.97
CA TRP A 278 -18.98 -7.80 -9.36
C TRP A 278 -20.00 -6.83 -9.94
N GLU A 279 -21.02 -7.38 -10.56
CA GLU A 279 -22.13 -6.61 -11.10
C GLU A 279 -22.99 -6.04 -9.96
N LYS A 280 -23.00 -4.71 -9.82
CA LYS A 280 -23.89 -4.03 -8.87
C LYS A 280 -25.20 -3.68 -9.56
N GLN A 281 -26.32 -3.96 -8.89
CA GLN A 281 -27.69 -3.69 -9.35
C GLN A 281 -27.88 -2.27 -9.92
N ASP A 282 -27.16 -1.27 -9.39
CA ASP A 282 -27.29 0.14 -9.77
C ASP A 282 -26.32 0.60 -10.89
N CYS A 283 -25.25 -0.15 -11.18
CA CYS A 283 -24.11 0.35 -11.97
C CYS A 283 -23.56 -0.62 -13.02
N GLY A 284 -24.00 -1.88 -13.03
CA GLY A 284 -23.46 -2.90 -13.94
C GLY A 284 -22.00 -3.26 -13.65
N VAL A 285 -21.38 -4.02 -14.56
CA VAL A 285 -19.95 -4.36 -14.54
C VAL A 285 -19.15 -3.22 -15.12
N ARG A 286 -18.14 -2.73 -14.37
CA ARG A 286 -17.35 -1.56 -14.75
C ARG A 286 -15.88 -1.91 -14.85
N GLN A 287 -15.36 -1.89 -16.06
CA GLN A 287 -13.95 -2.15 -16.35
C GLN A 287 -13.34 -0.93 -17.04
N LYS A 288 -12.98 0.10 -16.26
CA LYS A 288 -12.34 1.30 -16.82
C LYS A 288 -10.83 1.09 -16.97
N ALA A 289 -10.22 1.80 -17.91
CA ALA A 289 -8.77 1.80 -18.11
C ALA A 289 -8.01 2.23 -16.83
N SER A 290 -8.57 3.17 -16.07
CA SER A 290 -8.05 3.59 -14.75
C SER A 290 -7.95 2.43 -13.75
N ASP A 291 -8.91 1.51 -13.77
CA ASP A 291 -8.99 0.40 -12.81
C ASP A 291 -7.91 -0.63 -13.13
N TRP A 292 -7.73 -0.94 -14.42
CA TRP A 292 -6.64 -1.79 -14.90
C TRP A 292 -5.25 -1.17 -14.64
N LEU A 293 -5.11 0.16 -14.81
CA LEU A 293 -3.88 0.86 -14.49
C LEU A 293 -3.56 0.78 -12.99
N LEU A 294 -4.56 0.97 -12.13
CA LEU A 294 -4.39 0.82 -10.68
C LEU A 294 -4.06 -0.62 -10.28
N VAL A 295 -4.66 -1.63 -10.92
CA VAL A 295 -4.31 -3.04 -10.70
C VAL A 295 -2.88 -3.33 -11.15
N SER A 296 -2.42 -2.77 -12.28
CA SER A 296 -1.03 -2.90 -12.70
C SER A 296 -0.06 -2.21 -11.72
N ALA A 297 -0.41 -1.02 -11.23
CA ALA A 297 0.35 -0.35 -10.17
C ALA A 297 0.36 -1.18 -8.87
N LEU A 298 -0.76 -1.85 -8.54
CA LEU A 298 -0.85 -2.76 -7.41
C LEU A 298 0.08 -3.97 -7.56
N MET A 299 0.25 -4.48 -8.78
CA MET A 299 1.21 -5.55 -9.07
C MET A 299 2.66 -5.08 -8.84
N CYS A 300 3.02 -3.88 -9.30
CA CYS A 300 4.31 -3.27 -8.98
C CYS A 300 4.50 -3.09 -7.46
N ALA A 301 3.49 -2.59 -6.75
CA ALA A 301 3.54 -2.41 -5.30
C ALA A 301 3.72 -3.76 -4.56
N CYS A 302 3.10 -4.85 -5.05
CA CYS A 302 3.31 -6.19 -4.51
C CYS A 302 4.76 -6.65 -4.64
N CYS A 303 5.41 -6.39 -5.79
CA CYS A 303 6.82 -6.71 -6.02
C CYS A 303 7.74 -5.94 -5.05
N MET A 304 7.48 -4.63 -4.92
CA MET A 304 8.25 -3.72 -4.06
C MET A 304 8.34 -4.18 -2.60
N VAL A 305 7.24 -4.72 -2.11
CA VAL A 305 7.04 -5.01 -0.71
C VAL A 305 7.59 -6.38 -0.34
N SER A 306 7.48 -7.41 -1.20
CA SER A 306 8.01 -8.73 -0.89
C SER A 306 8.21 -9.60 -2.13
N SER A 307 9.23 -10.46 -2.11
CA SER A 307 9.45 -11.44 -3.17
C SER A 307 8.31 -12.46 -3.26
N MET A 308 7.60 -12.72 -2.16
CA MET A 308 6.35 -13.49 -2.19
C MET A 308 5.23 -12.74 -2.91
N GLY A 309 5.28 -11.41 -2.96
CA GLY A 309 4.30 -10.57 -3.65
C GLY A 309 4.36 -10.72 -5.17
N ILE A 310 5.56 -11.00 -5.73
CA ILE A 310 5.76 -11.33 -7.14
C ILE A 310 4.86 -12.53 -7.51
N MET A 311 4.92 -13.59 -6.72
CA MET A 311 4.17 -14.83 -6.98
C MET A 311 2.72 -14.77 -6.52
N LEU A 312 2.46 -14.43 -5.25
CA LEU A 312 1.12 -14.44 -4.67
C LEU A 312 0.20 -13.40 -5.30
N GLY A 313 0.72 -12.20 -5.63
CA GLY A 313 -0.05 -11.18 -6.33
C GLY A 313 -0.52 -11.67 -7.70
N ALA A 314 0.39 -12.28 -8.48
CA ALA A 314 0.08 -12.83 -9.80
C ALA A 314 -0.90 -14.01 -9.73
N ILE A 315 -0.72 -14.92 -8.76
CA ILE A 315 -1.64 -16.05 -8.54
C ILE A 315 -3.04 -15.52 -8.21
N MET A 316 -3.15 -14.58 -7.28
CA MET A 316 -4.44 -14.05 -6.86
C MET A 316 -5.15 -13.31 -8.00
N LEU A 317 -4.44 -12.45 -8.74
CA LEU A 317 -5.01 -11.77 -9.90
C LEU A 317 -5.38 -12.74 -11.01
N GLY A 318 -4.56 -13.76 -11.25
CA GLY A 318 -4.83 -14.82 -12.22
C GLY A 318 -6.11 -15.61 -11.88
N LEU A 319 -6.27 -16.04 -10.63
CA LEU A 319 -7.46 -16.76 -10.17
C LEU A 319 -8.71 -15.88 -10.27
N LEU A 320 -8.65 -14.63 -9.79
CA LEU A 320 -9.78 -13.70 -9.87
C LEU A 320 -10.12 -13.34 -11.31
N GLY A 321 -9.12 -13.17 -12.16
CA GLY A 321 -9.27 -12.92 -13.60
C GLY A 321 -9.89 -14.11 -14.33
N LEU A 322 -9.51 -15.34 -14.00
CA LEU A 322 -10.11 -16.57 -14.53
C LEU A 322 -11.58 -16.69 -14.12
N LEU A 323 -11.89 -16.49 -12.84
CA LEU A 323 -13.27 -16.49 -12.34
C LEU A 323 -14.12 -15.42 -13.03
N ALA A 324 -13.57 -14.22 -13.20
CA ALA A 324 -14.24 -13.12 -13.90
C ALA A 324 -14.45 -13.42 -15.39
N ALA A 325 -13.45 -13.97 -16.08
CA ALA A 325 -13.56 -14.36 -17.48
C ALA A 325 -14.60 -15.46 -17.69
N TRP A 326 -14.68 -16.43 -16.77
CA TRP A 326 -15.69 -17.49 -16.80
C TRP A 326 -17.10 -16.92 -16.59
N ARG A 327 -17.29 -16.07 -15.58
CA ARG A 327 -18.59 -15.44 -15.28
C ARG A 327 -19.09 -14.54 -16.41
N HIS A 328 -18.21 -13.68 -16.93
CA HIS A 328 -18.54 -12.68 -17.96
C HIS A 328 -18.34 -13.18 -19.40
N LYS A 329 -17.97 -14.47 -19.58
CA LYS A 329 -17.70 -15.11 -20.87
C LYS A 329 -16.81 -14.27 -21.80
N SER A 330 -15.81 -13.58 -21.26
CA SER A 330 -14.96 -12.66 -22.01
C SER A 330 -13.47 -12.90 -21.77
N LEU A 331 -12.79 -13.41 -22.79
CA LEU A 331 -11.34 -13.65 -22.77
C LEU A 331 -10.53 -12.36 -22.66
N ARG A 332 -11.12 -11.21 -23.04
CA ARG A 332 -10.50 -9.89 -22.90
C ARG A 332 -10.09 -9.59 -21.45
N ILE A 333 -10.90 -9.98 -20.47
CA ILE A 333 -10.60 -9.77 -19.03
C ILE A 333 -9.34 -10.54 -18.64
N LEU A 334 -9.23 -11.78 -19.13
CA LEU A 334 -8.08 -12.64 -18.83
C LEU A 334 -6.79 -12.08 -19.45
N VAL A 335 -6.86 -11.60 -20.70
CA VAL A 335 -5.72 -10.96 -21.37
C VAL A 335 -5.30 -9.69 -20.63
N LEU A 336 -6.25 -8.83 -20.23
CA LEU A 336 -5.95 -7.62 -19.47
C LEU A 336 -5.35 -7.93 -18.10
N ALA A 337 -5.88 -8.94 -17.38
CA ALA A 337 -5.31 -9.40 -16.12
C ALA A 337 -3.88 -9.92 -16.30
N ALA A 338 -3.61 -10.68 -17.37
CA ALA A 338 -2.27 -11.16 -17.70
C ALA A 338 -1.30 -10.00 -18.02
N VAL A 339 -1.77 -8.97 -18.73
CA VAL A 339 -0.99 -7.75 -19.00
C VAL A 339 -0.67 -7.00 -17.70
N CYS A 340 -1.61 -6.91 -16.75
CA CYS A 340 -1.35 -6.31 -15.44
C CYS A 340 -0.30 -7.07 -14.64
N CYS A 341 -0.10 -8.38 -14.88
CA CYS A 341 0.94 -9.20 -14.25
C CYS A 341 2.34 -9.05 -14.86
N LEU A 342 2.51 -8.25 -15.94
CA LEU A 342 3.83 -8.04 -16.56
C LEU A 342 4.93 -7.58 -15.60
N PRO A 343 4.69 -6.67 -14.64
CA PRO A 343 5.70 -6.30 -13.64
C PRO A 343 6.18 -7.51 -12.83
N ASN A 344 5.26 -8.38 -12.42
CA ASN A 344 5.58 -9.58 -11.66
C ASN A 344 6.38 -10.58 -12.50
N LEU A 345 6.01 -10.77 -13.77
CA LEU A 345 6.74 -11.64 -14.69
C LEU A 345 8.16 -11.12 -14.95
N PHE A 346 8.31 -9.81 -15.11
CA PHE A 346 9.61 -9.17 -15.28
C PHE A 346 10.49 -9.37 -14.04
N CYS A 347 9.97 -9.09 -12.84
CA CYS A 347 10.71 -9.32 -11.60
C CYS A 347 11.02 -10.82 -11.38
N ALA A 348 10.09 -11.72 -11.71
CA ALA A 348 10.33 -13.17 -11.64
C ALA A 348 11.43 -13.63 -12.61
N GLY A 349 11.45 -13.09 -13.84
CA GLY A 349 12.51 -13.35 -14.81
C GLY A 349 13.87 -12.90 -14.30
N ILE A 350 13.96 -11.68 -13.76
CA ILE A 350 15.19 -11.19 -13.13
C ILE A 350 15.61 -12.07 -11.95
N TYR A 351 14.66 -12.51 -11.12
CA TYR A 351 14.95 -13.39 -9.98
C TYR A 351 15.61 -14.71 -10.41
N LEU A 352 15.16 -15.29 -11.53
CA LEU A 352 15.71 -16.53 -12.07
C LEU A 352 17.09 -16.35 -12.70
N VAL A 353 17.44 -15.16 -13.17
CA VAL A 353 18.75 -14.86 -13.79
C VAL A 353 19.81 -14.53 -12.74
N ILE A 354 19.44 -13.89 -11.62
CA ILE A 354 20.37 -13.52 -10.54
C ILE A 354 20.69 -14.72 -9.63
N ARG A 355 19.80 -15.72 -9.59
CA ARG A 355 19.98 -16.96 -8.84
C ARG A 355 20.90 -17.92 -9.58
#